data_AF-A0A7I8CB29-F1
#
_entry.id   AF-A0A7I8CB29-F1
#
_cell.length_a   1.000
_cell.length_b   1.000
_cell.length_c   1.000
_cell.angle_alpha   90.00
_cell.angle_beta   90.00
_cell.angle_gamma   90.00
#
_symmetry.space_group_name_H-M   'P 1'
#
loop_
_entity.id
_entity.type
_entity.pdbx_description
1 polymer ?
#
loop_
_entity_poly.entity_id
_entity_poly.type
_entity_poly.pdbx_seq_one_letter_code
_entity_poly.pdbx_strand_id
1 'polypeptide(L)'
;MPTRTTGTLLRDLLADPVEDVRLIAYGTLDQAENDVMQRIFHASKTLEDAQSEGDRHAINRHLAELYFELIYQNLVQGVVYRHTLEQADRHARAALEIDASDAALWMIRGRLALTNGAADEAAQHMDRAQSLGFPRERLVPWLAEVEYLRGDYARVSELLASLGNAATLPMLKPVARYWST
;
A
#
# COMPACT_ATOMS: atom_id res chain seq x y z
N MET A 1 -1.93 -8.29 8.26
CA MET A 1 -2.30 -7.03 7.58
C MET A 1 -3.80 -6.90 7.70
N PRO A 2 -4.33 -5.80 8.27
CA PRO A 2 -5.78 -5.60 8.38
C PRO A 2 -6.42 -5.67 6.99
N THR A 3 -7.66 -6.18 6.92
CA THR A 3 -8.42 -6.31 5.69
C THR A 3 -8.74 -4.92 5.12
N ARG A 4 -8.20 -4.62 3.93
CA ARG A 4 -8.51 -3.45 3.09
C ARG A 4 -10.01 -3.17 2.93
N THR A 5 -10.85 -4.18 3.18
CA THR A 5 -12.31 -4.13 3.09
C THR A 5 -12.93 -3.10 4.03
N THR A 6 -12.36 -2.79 5.20
CA THR A 6 -13.03 -1.94 6.20
C THR A 6 -13.23 -0.51 5.72
N GLY A 7 -12.18 0.19 5.28
CA GLY A 7 -12.33 1.59 4.87
C GLY A 7 -13.18 1.78 3.61
N THR A 8 -13.03 0.91 2.60
CA THR A 8 -13.87 0.99 1.39
C THR A 8 -15.35 0.72 1.72
N LEU A 9 -15.64 -0.31 2.52
CA LEU A 9 -17.00 -0.61 2.97
C LEU A 9 -17.60 0.56 3.76
N LEU A 10 -16.84 1.12 4.72
CA LEU A 10 -17.32 2.26 5.50
C LEU A 10 -17.63 3.47 4.61
N ARG A 11 -16.84 3.69 3.55
CA ARG A 11 -17.13 4.76 2.60
C ARG A 11 -18.39 4.50 1.78
N ASP A 12 -18.63 3.27 1.35
CA ASP A 12 -19.86 2.91 0.65
C ASP A 12 -21.09 3.15 1.54
N LEU A 13 -20.96 2.87 2.84
CA LEU A 13 -22.00 3.13 3.85
C LEU A 13 -22.27 4.63 4.10
N LEU A 14 -21.43 5.55 3.63
CA LEU A 14 -21.73 6.99 3.69
C LEU A 14 -22.89 7.38 2.76
N ALA A 15 -23.22 6.56 1.77
CA ALA A 15 -24.37 6.74 0.90
C ALA A 15 -25.61 5.95 1.34
N ASP A 16 -25.55 5.26 2.49
CA ASP A 16 -26.64 4.43 2.98
C ASP A 16 -27.90 5.30 3.26
N PRO A 17 -29.12 4.84 2.93
CA PRO A 17 -30.34 5.60 3.20
C PRO A 17 -30.58 5.85 4.70
N VAL A 18 -30.08 4.99 5.59
CA VAL A 18 -30.26 5.09 7.04
C VAL A 18 -29.23 6.05 7.65
N GLU A 19 -29.72 7.07 8.36
CA GLU A 19 -28.87 8.12 8.94
C GLU A 19 -27.87 7.59 9.98
N ASP A 20 -28.34 6.76 10.92
CA ASP A 20 -27.48 6.21 11.97
C ASP A 20 -26.31 5.38 11.39
N VAL A 21 -26.57 4.66 10.29
CA VAL A 21 -25.54 3.89 9.58
C VAL A 21 -24.48 4.82 8.99
N ARG A 22 -24.90 5.91 8.32
CA ARG A 22 -23.96 6.93 7.81
C ARG A 22 -23.14 7.57 8.92
N LEU A 23 -23.77 7.90 10.06
CA LEU A 23 -23.09 8.54 11.19
C LEU A 23 -22.05 7.62 11.83
N ILE A 24 -22.38 6.33 12.00
CA ILE A 24 -21.42 5.32 12.49
C ILE A 24 -20.25 5.18 11.50
N ALA A 25 -20.54 5.11 10.20
CA ALA A 25 -19.52 5.02 9.17
C ALA A 25 -18.57 6.23 9.18
N TYR A 26 -19.13 7.44 9.27
CA TYR A 26 -18.35 8.68 9.39
C TYR A 26 -17.47 8.67 10.64
N GLY A 27 -18.05 8.42 11.82
CA GLY A 27 -17.29 8.41 13.07
C GLY A 27 -16.19 7.36 13.10
N THR A 28 -16.44 6.19 12.49
CA THR A 28 -15.42 5.12 12.40
C THR A 28 -14.27 5.49 11.46
N LEU A 29 -14.58 6.12 10.32
CA LEU A 29 -13.55 6.59 9.37
C LEU A 29 -12.72 7.72 9.98
N ASP A 30 -13.38 8.71 10.59
CA ASP A 30 -12.71 9.85 11.22
C ASP A 30 -11.81 9.41 12.38
N GLN A 31 -12.28 8.48 13.21
CA GLN A 31 -11.45 7.91 14.29
C GLN A 31 -10.22 7.18 13.72
N ALA A 32 -10.41 6.33 12.71
CA ALA A 32 -9.30 5.58 12.11
C ALA A 32 -8.27 6.49 11.43
N GLU A 33 -8.73 7.55 10.74
CA GLU A 33 -7.84 8.56 10.15
C GLU A 33 -7.08 9.31 11.24
N ASN A 34 -7.77 9.80 12.27
CA ASN A 34 -7.17 10.53 13.38
C ASN A 34 -6.14 9.69 14.14
N ASP A 35 -6.42 8.41 14.40
CA ASP A 35 -5.50 7.51 15.09
C ASP A 35 -4.16 7.36 14.34
N VAL A 36 -4.22 7.20 13.02
CA VAL A 36 -3.01 7.09 12.19
C VAL A 36 -2.30 8.45 12.08
N MET A 37 -3.05 9.55 11.95
CA MET A 37 -2.47 10.91 11.90
C MET A 37 -1.76 11.30 13.20
N GLN A 38 -2.28 10.92 14.36
CA GLN A 38 -1.60 11.13 15.65
C GLN A 38 -0.28 10.35 15.73
N ARG A 39 -0.27 9.09 15.27
CA ARG A 39 0.95 8.27 15.20
C ARG A 39 2.00 8.90 14.28
N ILE A 40 1.57 9.42 13.12
CA ILE A 40 2.44 10.16 12.18
C ILE A 40 3.02 11.40 12.85
N PHE A 41 2.19 12.19 13.55
CA PHE A 41 2.64 13.38 14.26
C PHE A 41 3.70 13.06 15.30
N HIS A 42 3.47 12.05 16.15
CA HIS A 42 4.45 11.62 17.15
C HIS A 42 5.74 11.11 16.52
N ALA A 43 5.67 10.24 15.51
CA ALA A 43 6.85 9.71 14.82
C ALA A 43 7.65 10.83 14.13
N SER A 44 6.98 11.83 13.56
CA SER A 44 7.63 13.00 12.95
C SER A 44 8.39 13.82 13.98
N LYS A 45 7.83 13.98 15.19
CA LYS A 45 8.54 14.64 16.29
C LYS A 45 9.75 13.85 16.77
N THR A 46 9.63 12.53 16.89
CA THR A 46 10.78 11.69 17.23
C THR A 46 11.88 11.76 16.16
N LEU A 47 11.52 11.94 14.88
CA LEU A 47 12.50 12.11 13.80
C LEU A 47 13.31 13.40 13.93
N GLU A 48 12.68 14.50 14.36
CA GLU A 48 13.37 15.79 14.60
C GLU A 48 14.49 15.64 15.64
N ASP A 49 14.27 14.81 16.67
CA ASP A 49 15.22 14.57 17.76
C ASP A 49 16.22 13.43 17.49
N ALA A 50 16.12 12.75 16.34
CA ALA A 50 16.90 11.56 16.03
C ALA A 50 18.40 11.87 15.81
N GLN A 51 19.25 11.30 16.67
CA GLN A 51 20.69 11.54 16.69
C GLN A 51 21.50 10.52 15.85
N SER A 52 21.03 9.27 15.75
CA SER A 52 21.73 8.22 15.02
C SER A 52 21.11 7.92 13.66
N GLU A 53 21.92 7.42 12.72
CA GLU A 53 21.41 6.95 11.42
C GLU A 53 20.48 5.76 11.57
N GLY A 54 20.73 4.87 12.55
CA GLY A 54 19.84 3.75 12.86
C GLY A 54 18.45 4.20 13.30
N ASP A 55 18.37 5.19 14.20
CA ASP A 55 17.09 5.76 14.64
C ASP A 55 16.38 6.46 13.48
N ARG A 56 17.12 7.24 12.67
CA ARG A 56 16.56 7.89 11.48
C ARG A 56 16.02 6.88 10.49
N HIS A 57 16.73 5.78 10.25
CA HIS A 57 16.25 4.70 9.38
C HIS A 57 14.94 4.11 9.94
N ALA A 58 14.94 3.69 11.21
CA ALA A 58 13.78 3.07 11.84
C ALA A 58 12.54 3.99 11.84
N ILE A 59 12.72 5.27 12.15
CA ILE A 59 11.62 6.24 12.21
C ILE A 59 11.12 6.57 10.80
N ASN A 60 12.00 6.77 9.81
CA ASN A 60 11.57 6.98 8.43
C ASN A 60 10.85 5.74 7.87
N ARG A 61 11.34 4.54 8.17
CA ARG A 61 10.63 3.30 7.82
C ARG A 61 9.22 3.30 8.41
N HIS A 62 9.10 3.63 9.69
CA HIS A 62 7.80 3.67 10.36
C HIS A 62 6.85 4.72 9.76
N LEU A 63 7.35 5.92 9.46
CA LEU A 63 6.58 6.98 8.81
C LEU A 63 6.08 6.54 7.43
N ALA A 64 6.94 5.90 6.62
CA ALA A 64 6.54 5.35 5.33
C ALA A 64 5.41 4.32 5.47
N GLU A 65 5.50 3.42 6.45
CA GLU A 65 4.46 2.43 6.75
C GLU A 65 3.14 3.09 7.19
N LEU A 66 3.18 4.14 8.03
CA LEU A 66 2.00 4.87 8.50
C LEU A 66 1.29 5.64 7.37
N TYR A 67 2.04 6.38 6.55
CA TYR A 67 1.44 7.07 5.40
C TYR A 67 0.87 6.05 4.40
N PHE A 68 1.57 4.94 4.18
CA PHE A 68 1.06 3.86 3.35
C PHE A 68 -0.18 3.18 3.94
N GLU A 69 -0.31 3.11 5.25
CA GLU A 69 -1.50 2.60 5.94
C GLU A 69 -2.73 3.45 5.60
N LEU A 70 -2.63 4.78 5.62
CA LEU A 70 -3.71 5.69 5.20
C LEU A 70 -4.19 5.41 3.76
N ILE A 71 -3.25 5.17 2.85
CA ILE A 71 -3.53 4.81 1.45
C ILE A 71 -4.15 3.42 1.34
N TYR A 72 -3.54 2.44 2.00
CA TYR A 72 -3.91 1.03 1.89
C TYR A 72 -5.31 0.76 2.46
N GLN A 73 -5.64 1.39 3.59
CA GLN A 73 -6.95 1.30 4.22
C GLN A 73 -8.01 2.19 3.54
N ASN A 74 -7.61 3.02 2.56
CA ASN A 74 -8.49 4.01 1.95
C ASN A 74 -9.12 4.88 3.04
N LEU A 75 -8.29 5.61 3.82
CA LEU A 75 -8.73 6.57 4.83
C LEU A 75 -8.71 8.02 4.30
N VAL A 76 -7.72 8.36 3.48
CA VAL A 76 -7.59 9.69 2.83
C VAL A 76 -8.07 9.69 1.37
N GLN A 77 -8.52 10.85 0.85
CA GLN A 77 -8.97 11.04 -0.54
C GLN A 77 -8.47 12.35 -1.16
N GLY A 78 -8.64 12.49 -2.48
CA GLY A 78 -8.45 13.76 -3.19
C GLY A 78 -7.03 14.33 -3.05
N VAL A 79 -6.94 15.59 -2.61
CA VAL A 79 -5.65 16.29 -2.44
C VAL A 79 -4.82 15.67 -1.31
N VAL A 80 -5.46 15.31 -0.19
CA VAL A 80 -4.78 14.69 0.95
C VAL A 80 -4.14 13.38 0.52
N TYR A 81 -4.86 12.56 -0.26
CA TYR A 81 -4.33 11.31 -0.80
C TYR A 81 -3.03 11.48 -1.59
N ARG A 82 -2.96 12.50 -2.47
CA ARG A 82 -1.74 12.78 -3.26
C ARG A 82 -0.57 13.17 -2.36
N HIS A 83 -0.83 14.04 -1.40
CA HIS A 83 0.19 14.43 -0.43
C HIS A 83 0.68 13.23 0.40
N THR A 84 -0.22 12.35 0.82
CA THR A 84 0.10 11.11 1.54
C THR A 84 1.00 10.18 0.71
N LEU A 85 0.76 10.05 -0.60
CA LEU A 85 1.64 9.27 -1.49
C LEU A 85 3.06 9.84 -1.52
N GLU A 86 3.18 11.17 -1.66
CA GLU A 86 4.47 11.86 -1.70
C GLU A 86 5.23 11.71 -0.38
N GLN A 87 4.54 11.82 0.77
CA GLN A 87 5.18 11.60 2.07
C GLN A 87 5.61 10.15 2.27
N ALA A 88 4.79 9.17 1.85
CA ALA A 88 5.15 7.76 1.92
C ALA A 88 6.43 7.46 1.13
N ASP A 89 6.54 7.96 -0.12
CA ASP A 89 7.74 7.74 -0.94
C ASP A 89 8.95 8.49 -0.36
N ARG A 90 8.77 9.73 0.10
CA ARG A 90 9.84 10.53 0.72
C ARG A 90 10.49 9.80 1.90
N HIS A 91 9.67 9.29 2.83
CA HIS A 91 10.18 8.59 4.00
C HIS A 91 10.75 7.21 3.64
N ALA A 92 10.13 6.49 2.69
CA ALA A 92 10.68 5.22 2.22
C ALA A 92 12.08 5.41 1.59
N ARG A 93 12.27 6.46 0.79
CA ARG A 93 13.56 6.82 0.21
C ARG A 93 14.59 7.18 1.27
N ALA A 94 14.22 8.04 2.23
CA ALA A 94 15.12 8.45 3.31
C ALA A 94 15.61 7.25 4.15
N ALA A 95 14.73 6.28 4.42
CA ALA A 95 15.13 5.05 5.09
C ALA A 95 16.04 4.16 4.20
N LEU A 96 15.72 4.02 2.91
CA LEU A 96 16.50 3.23 1.95
C LEU A 96 17.88 3.84 1.61
N GLU A 97 18.03 5.15 1.74
CA GLU A 97 19.33 5.84 1.61
C GLU A 97 20.30 5.44 2.72
N ILE A 98 19.77 5.08 3.91
CA ILE A 98 20.56 4.60 5.05
C ILE A 98 20.77 3.08 4.96
N ASP A 99 19.70 2.32 4.71
CA ASP A 99 19.77 0.86 4.53
C ASP A 99 18.87 0.41 3.36
N ALA A 100 19.52 0.10 2.25
CA ALA A 100 18.88 -0.35 1.01
C ALA A 100 18.43 -1.83 1.04
N SER A 101 18.63 -2.55 2.15
CA SER A 101 18.28 -3.97 2.29
C SER A 101 16.84 -4.23 2.76
N ASP A 102 16.06 -3.16 3.00
CA ASP A 102 14.68 -3.27 3.46
C ASP A 102 13.70 -3.64 2.33
N ALA A 103 13.43 -4.95 2.20
CA ALA A 103 12.53 -5.49 1.19
C ALA A 103 11.10 -4.91 1.26
N ALA A 104 10.62 -4.56 2.46
CA ALA A 104 9.25 -4.05 2.63
C ALA A 104 9.11 -2.62 2.09
N LEU A 105 10.14 -1.79 2.25
CA LEU A 105 10.15 -0.43 1.71
C LEU A 105 10.19 -0.44 0.18
N TRP A 106 10.97 -1.33 -0.43
CA TRP A 106 10.93 -1.53 -1.88
C TRP A 106 9.54 -1.93 -2.38
N MET A 107 8.85 -2.82 -1.64
CA MET A 107 7.46 -3.17 -1.96
C MET A 107 6.51 -1.96 -1.84
N ILE A 108 6.64 -1.15 -0.79
CA ILE A 108 5.84 0.09 -0.64
C ILE A 108 6.05 1.01 -1.84
N ARG A 109 7.31 1.29 -2.21
CA ARG A 109 7.64 2.14 -3.35
C ARG A 109 7.10 1.59 -4.68
N GLY A 110 7.18 0.28 -4.89
CA GLY A 110 6.56 -0.36 -6.05
C GLY A 110 5.05 -0.14 -6.14
N ARG A 111 4.35 -0.21 -4.99
CA ARG A 111 2.91 0.10 -4.92
C ARG A 111 2.58 1.58 -5.14
N LEU A 112 3.44 2.48 -4.67
CA LEU A 112 3.29 3.92 -4.92
C LEU A 112 3.48 4.24 -6.42
N ALA A 113 4.47 3.63 -7.06
CA ALA A 113 4.71 3.77 -8.50
C ALA A 113 3.52 3.27 -9.35
N LEU A 114 2.90 2.14 -8.99
CA LEU A 114 1.67 1.66 -9.65
C LEU A 114 0.52 2.68 -9.56
N THR A 115 0.37 3.34 -8.41
CA THR A 115 -0.66 4.38 -8.23
C THR A 115 -0.47 5.55 -9.19
N ASN A 116 0.78 5.83 -9.58
CA ASN A 116 1.13 6.86 -10.55
C ASN A 116 1.15 6.36 -12.01
N GLY A 117 0.79 5.10 -12.26
CA GLY A 117 0.86 4.48 -13.59
C GLY A 117 2.29 4.19 -14.08
N ALA A 118 3.30 4.32 -13.21
CA ALA A 118 4.71 4.11 -13.54
C ALA A 118 5.06 2.61 -13.48
N ALA A 119 4.56 1.82 -14.44
CA ALA A 119 4.69 0.37 -14.45
C ALA A 119 6.16 -0.11 -14.41
N ASP A 120 7.05 0.53 -15.16
CA ASP A 120 8.46 0.13 -15.23
C ASP A 120 9.23 0.40 -13.93
N GLU A 121 8.96 1.53 -13.27
CA GLU A 121 9.52 1.85 -11.96
C GLU A 121 8.98 0.88 -10.89
N ALA A 122 7.67 0.60 -10.94
CA ALA A 122 7.06 -0.37 -10.06
C ALA A 122 7.69 -1.76 -10.20
N ALA A 123 7.93 -2.22 -11.43
CA ALA A 123 8.59 -3.50 -11.70
C ALA A 123 10.00 -3.56 -11.09
N GLN A 124 10.80 -2.51 -11.26
CA GLN A 124 12.16 -2.44 -10.71
C GLN A 124 12.15 -2.50 -9.18
N HIS A 125 11.22 -1.79 -8.53
CA HIS A 125 11.07 -1.84 -7.08
C HIS A 125 10.63 -3.22 -6.57
N MET A 126 9.71 -3.88 -7.28
CA MET A 126 9.25 -5.22 -6.90
C MET A 126 10.33 -6.28 -7.11
N ASP A 127 11.12 -6.19 -8.19
CA ASP A 127 12.28 -7.07 -8.41
C ASP A 127 13.31 -6.88 -7.29
N ARG A 128 13.57 -5.63 -6.90
CA ARG A 128 14.45 -5.35 -5.77
C ARG A 128 13.92 -5.95 -4.46
N ALA A 129 12.63 -5.77 -4.17
CA ALA A 129 11.98 -6.37 -3.00
C ALA A 129 12.10 -7.91 -3.01
N GLN A 130 11.88 -8.52 -4.17
CA GLN A 130 12.00 -9.98 -4.33
C GLN A 130 13.43 -10.47 -4.12
N SER A 131 14.44 -9.76 -4.66
CA SER A 131 15.86 -10.08 -4.48
C SER A 131 16.30 -10.03 -3.01
N LEU A 132 15.61 -9.23 -2.19
CA LEU A 132 15.83 -9.08 -0.75
C LEU A 132 14.97 -10.04 0.09
N GLY A 133 14.27 -10.99 -0.55
CA GLY A 133 13.51 -12.04 0.12
C GLY A 133 12.04 -11.71 0.41
N PHE A 134 11.47 -10.66 -0.20
CA PHE A 134 10.03 -10.42 -0.08
C PHE A 134 9.24 -11.58 -0.73
N PRO A 135 8.22 -12.15 -0.07
CA PRO A 135 7.49 -13.32 -0.59
C PRO A 135 6.87 -13.06 -1.97
N ARG A 136 7.24 -13.88 -2.95
CA ARG A 136 6.81 -13.73 -4.35
C ARG A 136 5.29 -13.77 -4.46
N GLU A 137 4.63 -14.64 -3.71
CA GLU A 137 3.18 -14.83 -3.73
C GLU A 137 2.43 -13.54 -3.37
N ARG A 138 3.04 -12.69 -2.54
CA ARG A 138 2.50 -11.37 -2.18
C ARG A 138 2.76 -10.30 -3.23
N LEU A 139 3.74 -10.52 -4.12
CA LEU A 139 4.07 -9.62 -5.24
C LEU A 139 3.22 -9.92 -6.47
N VAL A 140 2.82 -11.17 -6.69
CA VAL A 140 2.14 -11.61 -7.92
C VAL A 140 0.96 -10.73 -8.33
N PRO A 141 0.02 -10.32 -7.45
CA PRO A 141 -1.08 -9.45 -7.87
C PRO A 141 -0.61 -8.11 -8.43
N TRP A 142 0.48 -7.57 -7.88
CA TRP A 142 1.04 -6.28 -8.28
C TRP A 142 1.91 -6.40 -9.52
N LEU A 143 2.64 -7.51 -9.67
CA LEU A 143 3.34 -7.84 -10.92
C LEU A 143 2.33 -8.04 -12.06
N ALA A 144 1.17 -8.65 -11.80
CA ALA A 144 0.11 -8.74 -12.79
C ALA A 144 -0.43 -7.35 -13.16
N GLU A 145 -0.57 -6.43 -12.20
CA GLU A 145 -0.96 -5.05 -12.49
C GLU A 145 0.09 -4.30 -13.33
N VAL A 146 1.39 -4.52 -13.08
CA VAL A 146 2.49 -4.00 -13.91
C VAL A 146 2.32 -4.46 -15.37
N GLU A 147 2.13 -5.75 -15.60
CA GLU A 147 2.00 -6.28 -16.96
C GLU A 147 0.69 -5.85 -17.64
N TYR A 148 -0.38 -5.68 -16.86
CA TYR A 148 -1.62 -5.10 -17.35
C TYR A 148 -1.42 -3.67 -17.86
N LEU A 149 -0.70 -2.83 -17.11
CA LEU A 149 -0.39 -1.45 -17.52
C LEU A 149 0.53 -1.40 -18.75
N ARG A 150 1.40 -2.40 -18.92
CA ARG A 150 2.24 -2.57 -20.12
C ARG A 150 1.47 -3.12 -21.33
N GLY A 151 0.26 -3.66 -21.12
CA GLY A 151 -0.54 -4.31 -22.15
C GLY A 151 -0.14 -5.76 -22.44
N ASP A 152 0.73 -6.37 -21.63
CA ASP A 152 1.10 -7.79 -21.77
C ASP A 152 0.11 -8.69 -21.01
N TYR A 153 -1.07 -8.84 -21.61
CA TYR A 153 -2.15 -9.63 -21.03
C TYR A 153 -1.85 -11.14 -20.95
N ALA A 154 -0.96 -11.65 -21.80
CA ALA A 154 -0.51 -13.03 -21.72
C ALA A 154 0.24 -13.26 -20.40
N ARG A 155 1.15 -12.34 -20.06
CA ARG A 155 1.91 -12.39 -18.82
C ARG A 155 1.04 -12.20 -17.57
N VAL A 156 0.00 -11.36 -17.66
CA VAL A 156 -1.02 -11.23 -16.60
C VAL A 156 -1.66 -12.57 -16.28
N SER A 157 -2.11 -13.31 -17.30
CA SER A 157 -2.74 -14.62 -17.12
C SER A 157 -1.77 -15.62 -16.50
N GLU A 158 -0.53 -15.70 -16.97
CA GLU A 158 0.50 -16.60 -16.41
C GLU A 158 0.79 -16.30 -14.93
N LEU A 159 0.94 -15.02 -14.58
CA LEU A 159 1.19 -14.59 -13.21
C LEU A 159 0.02 -14.97 -12.30
N LEU A 160 -1.21 -14.67 -12.69
CA LEU A 160 -2.38 -15.00 -11.88
C LEU A 160 -2.62 -16.50 -11.77
N ALA A 161 -2.37 -17.27 -12.83
CA ALA A 161 -2.42 -18.73 -12.80
C ALA A 161 -1.40 -19.31 -11.81
N SER A 162 -0.22 -18.67 -11.66
CA SER A 162 0.80 -19.11 -10.70
C SER A 162 0.38 -19.02 -9.24
N LEU A 163 -0.67 -18.25 -8.91
CA LEU A 163 -1.26 -18.25 -7.57
C LEU A 163 -1.98 -19.56 -7.26
N GLY A 164 -2.44 -20.32 -8.26
CA GLY A 164 -3.20 -21.55 -8.07
C GLY A 164 -4.34 -21.40 -7.04
N ASN A 165 -4.47 -22.37 -6.12
CA ASN A 165 -5.40 -22.29 -4.99
C ASN A 165 -4.96 -21.31 -3.88
N ALA A 166 -3.74 -20.75 -3.97
CA ALA A 166 -3.25 -19.73 -3.06
C ALA A 166 -3.82 -18.32 -3.34
N ALA A 167 -4.76 -18.18 -4.30
CA ALA A 167 -5.73 -17.10 -4.35
C ALA A 167 -6.71 -17.14 -3.15
N THR A 168 -6.15 -17.23 -1.94
CA THR A 168 -6.85 -17.29 -0.65
C THR A 168 -7.51 -15.97 -0.30
N LEU A 169 -7.06 -14.87 -0.91
CA LEU A 169 -7.73 -13.57 -0.80
C LEU A 169 -9.05 -13.61 -1.58
N PRO A 170 -10.22 -13.48 -0.91
CA PRO A 170 -11.52 -13.51 -1.58
C PRO A 170 -11.63 -12.52 -2.75
N MET A 171 -10.94 -11.38 -2.65
CA MET A 171 -10.90 -10.34 -3.67
C MET A 171 -10.15 -10.75 -4.95
N LEU A 172 -9.22 -11.70 -4.88
CA LEU A 172 -8.47 -12.15 -6.06
C LEU A 172 -9.20 -13.25 -6.84
N LYS A 173 -10.21 -13.91 -6.24
CA LYS A 173 -10.94 -15.01 -6.88
C LYS A 173 -11.63 -14.61 -8.18
N PRO A 174 -12.36 -13.48 -8.28
CA PRO A 174 -13.02 -13.09 -9.53
C PRO A 174 -12.02 -12.81 -10.64
N VAL A 175 -10.91 -12.15 -10.31
CA VAL A 175 -9.84 -11.80 -11.26
C VAL A 175 -9.11 -13.06 -11.73
N ALA A 176 -8.69 -13.93 -10.81
CA ALA A 176 -8.06 -15.19 -11.15
C ALA A 176 -8.95 -16.06 -12.06
N ARG A 177 -10.28 -16.10 -11.80
CA ARG A 177 -11.24 -16.82 -12.63
C ARG A 177 -11.41 -16.22 -14.03
N TYR A 178 -11.45 -14.89 -14.14
CA TYR A 178 -11.55 -14.21 -15.43
C TYR A 178 -10.37 -14.55 -16.33
N TRP A 179 -9.15 -14.55 -15.78
CA TRP A 179 -7.92 -14.79 -16.53
C TRP A 179 -7.58 -16.28 -16.74
N SER A 180 -8.35 -17.20 -16.16
CA SER A 180 -8.18 -18.64 -16.33
C SER A 180 -9.16 -19.26 -17.35
N THR A 181 -9.99 -18.44 -18.00
CA THR A 181 -10.99 -18.87 -19.00
C THR A 181 -10.49 -18.53 -20.40
#